data_AF-A0A440VK21-F1
#
_entry.id   AF-A0A440VK21-F1
#
_cell.length_a   1.000
_cell.length_b   1.000
_cell.length_c   1.000
_cell.angle_alpha   90.00
_cell.angle_beta   90.00
_cell.angle_gamma   90.00
#
_symmetry.space_group_name_H-M   'P 1'
#
loop_
_entity.id
_entity.type
_entity.pdbx_description
1 polymer ?
#
loop_
_entity_poly.entity_id
_entity_poly.type
_entity_poly.pdbx_seq_one_letter_code
_entity_poly.pdbx_strand_id
1 'polypeptide(L)' 'MSTIALAFDLGGTELRGALVERSGEVVKRVSAPTLAGAGSEAVIGQIIALADRLLKEHPQAKVSGIGMCAPG' A
#
# COMPACT_ATOMS: atom_id res chain seq x y z
N MET A 1 7.80 10.64 16.16
CA MET A 1 6.87 10.14 15.13
C MET A 1 7.55 10.27 13.78
N SER A 2 7.75 9.18 13.05
CA SER A 2 8.20 9.24 11.65
C SER A 2 7.02 9.67 10.78
N THR A 3 7.28 10.57 9.84
CA THR A 3 6.27 10.97 8.83
C THR A 3 6.51 10.12 7.59
N ILE A 4 5.49 9.39 7.15
CA ILE A 4 5.59 8.43 6.06
C ILE A 4 4.47 8.61 5.06
N ALA A 5 4.69 8.20 3.82
CA ALA A 5 3.65 8.00 2.83
C ALA A 5 3.32 6.51 2.71
N LEU A 6 2.05 6.20 2.45
CA LEU A 6 1.66 4.90 1.91
C LEU A 6 1.82 4.94 0.39
N ALA A 7 2.41 3.91 -0.19
CA ALA A 7 2.53 3.77 -1.64
C ALA A 7 1.94 2.43 -2.08
N PHE A 8 1.08 2.46 -3.09
CA PHE A 8 0.50 1.28 -3.70
C PHE A 8 0.87 1.17 -5.18
N ASP A 9 1.28 -0.03 -5.58
CA ASP A 9 1.53 -0.42 -6.96
C ASP A 9 0.55 -1.53 -7.30
N LEU A 10 -0.56 -1.14 -7.93
CA LEU A 10 -1.60 -2.04 -8.39
C LEU A 10 -1.20 -2.58 -9.75
N GLY A 11 -0.75 -3.83 -9.82
CA GLY A 11 -0.59 -4.57 -11.08
C GLY A 11 -1.78 -5.48 -11.36
N GLY A 12 -1.90 -5.97 -12.60
CA GLY A 12 -2.93 -6.94 -12.97
C GLY A 12 -2.80 -8.31 -12.26
N THR A 13 -1.58 -8.66 -11.84
CA THR A 13 -1.27 -9.94 -11.19
C THR A 13 -0.90 -9.77 -9.72
N GLU A 14 -0.21 -8.69 -9.37
CA GLU A 14 0.33 -8.46 -8.02
C GLU A 14 -0.01 -7.04 -7.58
N LEU A 15 -0.56 -6.91 -6.37
CA LEU A 15 -0.75 -5.65 -5.66
C LEU A 15 0.32 -5.53 -4.59
N ARG A 16 1.04 -4.41 -4.57
CA ARG A 16 2.09 -4.13 -3.58
C ARG A 16 1.71 -2.89 -2.79
N GLY A 17 2.02 -2.92 -1.49
CA GLY A 17 1.92 -1.79 -0.59
C GLY A 17 3.26 -1.53 0.08
N ALA A 18 3.59 -0.27 0.32
CA ALA A 18 4.81 0.13 0.99
C ALA A 18 4.60 1.33 1.92
N LEU A 19 5.44 1.42 2.95
CA LEU A 19 5.66 2.64 3.72
C LEU A 19 6.94 3.28 3.22
N VAL A 20 6.86 4.58 2.92
CA VAL A 20 7.96 5.35 2.32
C VAL A 20 8.24 6.57 3.19
N GLU A 21 9.50 6.73 3.61
CA GLU A 21 9.92 7.92 4.34
C GLU A 21 10.12 9.13 3.43
N ARG A 22 10.26 10.32 4.04
CA ARG A 22 10.50 11.57 3.31
C ARG A 22 11.76 11.55 2.45
N SER A 23 12.76 10.74 2.81
CA SER A 23 13.98 10.51 2.02
C SER A 23 13.73 9.75 0.72
N GLY A 24 12.56 9.12 0.57
CA GLY A 24 12.26 8.17 -0.50
C GLY A 24 12.59 6.71 -0.12
N GLU A 25 13.09 6.46 1.08
CA GLU A 25 13.41 5.11 1.54
C GLU A 25 12.14 4.28 1.79
N VAL A 26 12.12 3.05 1.29
CA VAL A 26 11.06 2.08 1.56
C VAL A 26 11.37 1.34 2.86
N VAL A 27 10.72 1.73 3.94
CA VAL A 27 10.94 1.12 5.27
C VAL A 27 10.22 -0.20 5.45
N LYS A 28 9.14 -0.43 4.69
CA LYS A 28 8.39 -1.68 4.71
C LYS A 28 7.68 -1.91 3.39
N ARG A 29 7.55 -3.17 3.00
CA ARG A 29 6.77 -3.61 1.85
C ARG A 29 5.95 -4.86 2.17
N VAL A 30 4.75 -4.92 1.62
CA VAL A 30 3.89 -6.11 1.58
C VAL A 30 3.40 -6.31 0.15
N SER A 31 3.03 -7.54 -0.20
CA SER A 31 2.38 -7.83 -1.47
C SER A 31 1.38 -8.96 -1.35
N ALA A 32 0.47 -9.03 -2.32
CA ALA A 32 -0.49 -10.11 -2.51
C ALA A 32 -0.86 -10.21 -4.00
N PRO A 33 -1.30 -11.39 -4.47
CA PRO A 33 -1.91 -11.50 -5.79
C PRO A 33 -3.11 -10.56 -5.92
N THR A 34 -3.22 -9.85 -7.04
CA THR A 34 -4.36 -8.96 -7.31
C THR A 34 -5.60 -9.80 -7.60
N LEU A 35 -6.72 -9.48 -6.96
CA LEU A 35 -8.02 -10.04 -7.25
C LEU A 35 -8.64 -9.38 -8.50
N ALA A 36 -7.88 -9.32 -9.60
CA ALA A 36 -8.26 -8.57 -10.81
C ALA A 36 -9.58 -9.07 -11.42
N GLY A 37 -9.84 -10.39 -11.36
CA GLY A 37 -11.08 -10.99 -11.84
C GLY A 37 -12.28 -10.87 -10.91
N ALA A 38 -12.10 -10.38 -9.68
CA ALA A 38 -13.16 -10.27 -8.67
C ALA A 38 -13.87 -8.91 -8.67
N GLY A 39 -13.46 -7.98 -9.53
CA GLY A 39 -14.03 -6.64 -9.65
C GLY A 39 -13.37 -5.59 -8.74
N SER A 40 -13.74 -4.32 -8.96
CA SER A 40 -13.09 -3.17 -8.32
C SER A 40 -13.20 -3.17 -6.80
N GLU A 41 -14.36 -3.54 -6.25
CA GLU A 41 -14.59 -3.55 -4.80
C GLU A 41 -13.65 -4.53 -4.08
N ALA A 42 -13.41 -5.70 -4.68
CA ALA A 42 -12.48 -6.68 -4.12
C ALA A 42 -11.04 -6.13 -4.10
N VAL A 43 -10.62 -5.46 -5.18
CA VAL A 43 -9.29 -4.83 -5.28
C VAL A 43 -9.14 -3.68 -4.29
N ILE A 44 -10.16 -2.82 -4.14
CA ILE A 44 -10.17 -1.75 -3.14
C ILE A 44 -10.06 -2.32 -1.73
N GLY A 45 -10.80 -3.39 -1.44
CA GLY A 45 -10.70 -4.13 -0.18
C GLY A 45 -9.28 -4.66 0.10
N GLN A 46 -8.59 -5.15 -0.93
CA GLN A 46 -7.19 -5.57 -0.79
C GLN A 46 -6.25 -4.40 -0.47
N ILE A 47 -6.43 -3.24 -1.12
CA ILE A 47 -5.63 -2.04 -0.84
C ILE A 47 -5.79 -1.64 0.63
N ILE A 48 -7.02 -1.60 1.14
CA ILE A 48 -7.32 -1.29 2.55
C ILE A 48 -6.66 -2.32 3.48
N ALA A 49 -6.79 -3.61 3.18
CA ALA A 49 -6.21 -4.67 4.01
C ALA A 49 -4.67 -4.60 4.07
N LEU A 50 -4.01 -4.26 2.95
CA LEU A 50 -2.56 -4.06 2.93
C LEU A 50 -2.15 -2.79 3.68
N ALA A 51 -2.92 -1.70 3.56
CA ALA A 51 -2.70 -0.47 4.34
C ALA A 51 -2.75 -0.77 5.85
N ASP A 52 -3.81 -1.45 6.30
CA ASP A 52 -4.00 -1.83 7.70
C ASP A 52 -2.85 -2.70 8.21
N ARG A 53 -2.40 -3.66 7.40
CA ARG A 53 -1.27 -4.52 7.76
C ARG A 53 0.00 -3.69 7.96
N LEU A 54 0.32 -2.79 7.03
CA LEU A 54 1.49 -1.93 7.15
C LEU A 54 1.41 -1.01 8.38
N LEU A 55 0.25 -0.40 8.65
CA LEU A 55 0.09 0.51 9.77
C LEU A 55 0.11 -0.20 11.13
N LYS A 56 -0.42 -1.42 11.23
CA LYS A 56 -0.33 -2.25 12.44
C LYS A 56 1.12 -2.60 12.79
N GLU A 57 1.96 -2.83 11.79
CA GLU A 57 3.39 -3.08 11.99
C GLU A 57 4.18 -1.80 12.33
N HIS A 58 3.59 -0.60 12.13
CA HIS A 58 4.22 0.70 12.36
C HIS A 58 3.29 1.69 13.10
N PRO A 59 2.89 1.40 14.36
CA PRO A 59 1.84 2.13 15.07
C PRO A 59 2.19 3.59 15.43
N GLN A 60 3.48 3.94 15.39
CA GLN A 60 3.97 5.30 15.69
C GLN A 60 4.10 6.19 14.44
N ALA A 61 3.74 5.65 13.27
CA ALA A 61 3.89 6.34 12.01
C ALA A 61 2.75 7.34 11.79
N LYS A 62 3.10 8.56 11.37
CA LYS A 62 2.15 9.58 10.93
C LYS A 62 2.08 9.54 9.40
N VAL A 63 0.95 9.09 8.86
CA VAL A 63 0.74 9.09 7.41
C VAL A 63 0.55 10.53 6.92
N SER A 64 1.43 10.99 6.03
CA SER A 64 1.34 12.30 5.39
C SER A 64 0.56 12.29 4.08
N GLY A 65 0.40 11.12 3.46
CA GLY A 65 -0.30 10.97 2.20
C GLY A 65 -0.28 9.54 1.67
N ILE A 66 -1.00 9.34 0.57
CA ILE A 66 -1.11 8.06 -0.14
C ILE A 66 -0.79 8.31 -1.61
N GLY A 67 0.06 7.49 -2.21
CA GLY A 67 0.32 7.44 -3.65
C GLY A 67 -0.14 6.10 -4.23
N MET A 68 -0.64 6.12 -5.47
CA MET A 68 -1.05 4.92 -6.19
C MET A 68 -0.59 4.96 -7.64
N CYS A 69 -0.02 3.85 -8.10
CA CYS A 69 0.22 3.55 -9.51
C CYS A 69 -0.71 2.40 -9.92
N ALA A 70 -1.34 2.51 -11.08
CA ALA A 70 -2.21 1.47 -11.65
C ALA A 70 -1.95 1.38 -13.17
N PRO A 71 -2.18 0.22 -13.81
CA PRO A 71 -2.17 0.10 -15.27
C PRO A 71 -3.27 0.99 -15.87
N GLY A 72 -2.97 1.54 -17.05
CA GLY A 72 -3.91 2.29 -17.88
C GLY A 72 -4.83 1.40 -18.70
#